data_AF-A0A1C2G491-F1
#
_entry.id   AF-A0A1C2G491-F1
#
_cell.length_a   1.000
_cell.length_b   1.000
_cell.length_c   1.000
_cell.angle_alpha   90.00
_cell.angle_beta   90.00
_cell.angle_gamma   90.00
#
_symmetry.space_group_name_H-M   'P 1'
#
loop_
_entity.id
_entity.type
_entity.pdbx_description
1 polymer ?
#
loop_
_entity_poly.entity_id
_entity_poly.type
_entity_poly.pdbx_seq_one_letter_code
_entity_poly.pdbx_strand_id
1 'polypeptide(L)'
;MATILELAELSSAVYGDTPVPTGWTVMPGPYGTSGSNPDGYYGVAYINTTTHEIVIANRGTVPASLANLINDAELAAHEVTPDELSAIAFAERVNGHINAPSGTDERLKGDR
;
A
#
# COMPACT_ATOMS: atom_id res chain seq x y z
N MET A 1 -8.65 -12.44 -11.71
CA MET A 1 -9.24 -11.94 -10.46
C MET A 1 -8.53 -12.63 -9.31
N ALA A 2 -7.99 -11.86 -8.37
CA ALA A 2 -7.35 -12.41 -7.17
C ALA A 2 -8.32 -13.30 -6.38
N THR A 3 -7.87 -14.47 -5.96
CA THR A 3 -8.61 -15.38 -5.08
C THR A 3 -8.54 -14.91 -3.62
N ILE A 4 -9.48 -15.35 -2.79
CA ILE A 4 -9.45 -15.08 -1.34
C ILE A 4 -8.16 -15.58 -0.70
N LEU A 5 -7.65 -16.74 -1.16
CA LEU A 5 -6.38 -17.28 -0.68
C LEU A 5 -5.21 -16.33 -1.00
N GLU A 6 -5.09 -15.87 -2.25
CA GLU A 6 -4.06 -14.91 -2.63
C GLU A 6 -4.18 -13.60 -1.85
N LEU A 7 -5.40 -13.09 -1.63
CA LEU A 7 -5.62 -11.89 -0.82
C LEU A 7 -5.16 -12.07 0.64
N ALA A 8 -5.39 -13.25 1.22
CA ALA A 8 -4.92 -13.58 2.56
C ALA A 8 -3.39 -13.70 2.63
N GLU A 9 -2.78 -14.33 1.62
CA GLU A 9 -1.32 -14.45 1.53
C GLU A 9 -0.65 -13.09 1.32
N LEU A 10 -1.23 -12.21 0.50
CA LEU A 10 -0.76 -10.83 0.32
C LEU A 10 -0.88 -10.02 1.63
N SER A 11 -1.99 -10.15 2.36
CA SER A 11 -2.18 -9.53 3.67
C SER A 11 -1.11 -9.96 4.67
N SER A 12 -0.79 -11.27 4.70
CA SER A 12 0.28 -11.81 5.54
C SER A 12 1.67 -11.34 5.08
N ALA A 13 1.91 -11.25 3.77
CA ALA A 13 3.22 -10.85 3.22
C ALA A 13 3.62 -9.42 3.61
N VAL A 14 2.65 -8.54 3.90
CA VAL A 14 2.92 -7.17 4.36
C VAL A 14 3.58 -7.12 5.74
N TYR A 15 3.39 -8.13 6.58
CA TYR A 15 4.13 -8.25 7.85
C TYR A 15 5.58 -8.68 7.65
N GLY A 16 5.92 -9.22 6.47
CA GLY A 16 7.24 -9.78 6.17
C GLY A 16 7.42 -11.25 6.56
N ASP A 17 6.38 -11.87 7.14
CA ASP A 17 6.43 -13.24 7.68
C ASP A 17 6.19 -14.31 6.62
N THR A 18 5.55 -13.95 5.50
CA THR A 18 5.22 -14.88 4.41
C THR A 18 5.69 -14.35 3.06
N PRO A 19 6.07 -15.25 2.13
CA PRO A 19 6.41 -14.86 0.78
C PRO A 19 5.19 -14.32 0.03
N VAL A 20 5.45 -13.46 -0.96
CA VAL A 20 4.43 -12.99 -1.90
C VAL A 20 4.00 -14.17 -2.81
N PRO A 21 2.69 -14.35 -3.08
CA PRO A 21 2.21 -15.43 -3.96
C PRO A 21 2.81 -15.37 -5.36
N THR A 22 2.89 -16.53 -6.02
CA THR A 22 3.43 -16.61 -7.38
C THR A 22 2.61 -15.76 -8.34
N GLY A 23 3.29 -15.02 -9.23
CA GLY A 23 2.64 -14.12 -10.19
C GLY A 23 2.32 -12.72 -9.64
N TRP A 24 2.56 -12.49 -8.36
CA TRP A 24 2.46 -11.18 -7.72
C TRP A 24 3.85 -10.62 -7.43
N THR A 25 3.99 -9.30 -7.55
CA THR A 25 5.20 -8.57 -7.17
C THR A 25 4.85 -7.23 -6.57
N VAL A 26 5.73 -6.66 -5.76
CA VAL A 26 5.60 -5.28 -5.30
C VAL A 26 5.61 -4.34 -6.51
N MET A 27 4.72 -3.36 -6.53
CA MET A 27 4.70 -2.35 -7.59
C MET A 27 6.05 -1.60 -7.64
N PRO A 28 6.60 -1.34 -8.83
CA PRO A 28 7.89 -0.68 -8.96
C PRO A 28 7.86 0.79 -8.51
N GLY A 29 9.02 1.29 -8.10
CA GLY A 29 9.20 2.70 -7.75
C GLY A 29 8.56 3.09 -6.41
N PRO A 30 8.24 4.38 -6.18
CA PRO A 30 7.74 4.90 -4.90
C PRO A 30 6.29 4.49 -4.58
N TYR A 31 5.67 3.70 -5.47
CA TYR A 31 4.29 3.25 -5.37
C TYR A 31 4.17 1.88 -4.68
N GLY A 32 5.26 1.13 -4.61
CA GLY A 32 5.28 -0.23 -4.05
C GLY A 32 5.02 -0.28 -2.55
N THR A 33 5.45 0.71 -1.79
CA THR A 33 5.29 0.73 -0.34
C THR A 33 4.88 2.12 0.15
N SER A 34 4.16 2.18 1.27
CA SER A 34 3.87 3.43 1.97
C SER A 34 5.16 4.14 2.42
N GLY A 35 6.21 3.36 2.73
CA GLY A 35 7.42 3.82 3.42
C GLY A 35 7.24 3.77 4.93
N SER A 36 8.31 4.10 5.68
CA SER A 36 8.23 4.27 7.13
C SER A 36 7.36 5.45 7.48
N ASN A 37 6.37 5.25 8.35
CA ASN A 37 5.45 6.28 8.80
C ASN A 37 5.49 6.38 10.35
N PRO A 38 5.67 7.57 10.94
CA PRO A 38 5.58 7.76 12.40
C PRO A 38 4.23 7.35 13.00
N ASP A 39 3.16 7.39 12.22
CA ASP A 39 1.80 7.05 12.64
C ASP A 39 1.57 5.54 12.77
N GLY A 40 2.60 4.72 12.49
CA GLY A 40 2.52 3.27 12.58
C GLY A 40 1.95 2.58 11.34
N TYR A 41 1.41 3.34 10.38
CA TYR A 41 0.92 2.82 9.11
C TYR A 41 2.02 2.15 8.30
N TYR A 42 1.69 0.99 7.72
CA TYR A 42 2.49 0.39 6.68
C TYR A 42 1.59 -0.31 5.65
N GLY A 43 1.80 0.00 4.38
CA GLY A 43 1.06 -0.61 3.27
C GLY A 43 1.98 -0.97 2.12
N VAL A 44 1.59 -1.99 1.36
CA VAL A 44 2.30 -2.44 0.16
C VAL A 44 1.28 -2.59 -0.98
N ALA A 45 1.62 -2.04 -2.14
CA ALA A 45 0.87 -2.23 -3.36
C ALA A 45 1.53 -3.35 -4.17
N TYR A 46 0.77 -4.40 -4.43
CA TYR A 46 1.17 -5.53 -5.26
C TYR A 46 0.49 -5.46 -6.61
N ILE A 47 1.20 -5.89 -7.64
CA ILE A 47 0.67 -6.05 -8.99
C ILE A 47 0.79 -7.51 -9.41
N ASN A 48 -0.29 -8.06 -9.96
CA ASN A 48 -0.26 -9.35 -10.64
C ASN A 48 0.32 -9.15 -12.05
N THR A 49 1.43 -9.82 -12.35
CA THR A 49 2.14 -9.65 -13.63
C THR A 49 1.40 -10.22 -14.83
N THR A 50 0.40 -11.07 -14.61
CA THR A 50 -0.37 -11.74 -15.66
C THR A 50 -1.73 -11.09 -15.87
N THR A 51 -2.44 -10.76 -14.80
CA THR A 51 -3.79 -10.18 -14.87
C THR A 51 -3.79 -8.65 -14.80
N HIS A 52 -2.66 -8.04 -14.46
CA HIS A 52 -2.51 -6.59 -14.22
C HIS A 52 -3.41 -6.06 -13.11
N GLU A 53 -3.89 -6.93 -12.22
CA GLU A 53 -4.61 -6.54 -11.03
C GLU A 53 -3.68 -5.90 -10.02
N ILE A 54 -4.18 -4.89 -9.31
CA ILE A 54 -3.44 -4.21 -8.25
C ILE A 54 -4.20 -4.37 -6.94
N VAL A 55 -3.47 -4.80 -5.92
CA VAL A 55 -3.99 -5.00 -4.56
C VAL A 55 -3.14 -4.18 -3.61
N ILE A 56 -3.79 -3.34 -2.81
CA ILE A 56 -3.17 -2.66 -1.68
C ILE A 56 -3.45 -3.49 -0.44
N ALA A 57 -2.39 -4.01 0.17
CA ALA A 57 -2.47 -4.69 1.45
C ALA A 57 -1.93 -3.77 2.55
N ASN A 58 -2.73 -3.59 3.60
CA ASN A 58 -2.40 -2.77 4.75
C ASN A 58 -1.97 -3.68 5.89
N ARG A 59 -0.87 -3.33 6.56
CA ARG A 59 -0.46 -3.99 7.80
C ARG A 59 -1.43 -3.57 8.90
N GLY A 60 -1.90 -4.55 9.66
CA GLY A 60 -2.56 -4.26 10.94
C GLY A 60 -1.53 -3.99 12.04
N THR A 61 -1.95 -4.21 13.28
CA THR A 61 -1.19 -3.87 14.48
C THR A 61 0.11 -4.67 14.61
N VAL A 62 1.21 -3.98 14.85
CA VAL A 62 2.43 -4.58 15.39
C VAL A 62 2.42 -4.38 16.92
N PRO A 63 2.32 -5.44 17.75
CA PRO A 63 2.13 -5.28 19.20
C PRO A 63 3.24 -4.50 19.93
N ALA A 64 4.45 -4.45 19.36
CA ALA A 64 5.57 -3.68 19.88
C ALA A 64 5.52 -2.18 19.50
N SER A 65 4.60 -1.78 18.62
CA SER A 65 4.43 -0.41 18.14
C SER A 65 3.39 0.33 18.99
N LEU A 66 3.85 1.29 19.80
CA LEU A 66 2.95 2.13 20.60
C LEU A 66 1.95 2.90 19.72
N ALA A 67 2.37 3.37 18.54
CA ALA A 67 1.49 4.07 17.61
C ALA A 67 0.32 3.19 17.15
N ASN A 68 0.57 1.92 16.81
CA ASN A 68 -0.52 1.02 16.40
C ASN A 68 -1.50 0.74 17.55
N LEU A 69 -1.00 0.63 18.79
CA LEU A 69 -1.87 0.44 19.96
C LEU A 69 -2.75 1.67 20.25
N ILE A 70 -2.22 2.88 20.01
CA ILE A 70 -3.00 4.12 20.12
C ILE A 70 -4.08 4.16 19.03
N ASN A 71 -3.72 3.86 17.78
CA ASN A 71 -4.68 3.81 16.67
C ASN A 71 -5.80 2.79 16.95
N ASP A 72 -5.47 1.60 17.49
CA ASP A 72 -6.49 0.60 17.86
C ASP A 72 -7.47 1.13 18.92
N ALA A 73 -6.99 1.92 19.88
CA ALA A 73 -7.83 2.53 20.91
C ALA A 73 -8.70 3.67 20.34
N GLU A 74 -8.17 4.51 19.47
CA GLU A 74 -8.91 5.58 18.78
C GLU A 74 -9.97 5.00 17.84
N LEU A 75 -9.64 3.94 17.10
CA LEU A 75 -10.58 3.21 16.25
C LEU A 75 -11.73 2.60 17.07
N ALA A 76 -11.42 2.03 18.25
CA ALA A 76 -12.44 1.52 19.17
C ALA A 76 -13.35 2.64 19.73
N ALA A 77 -12.88 3.89 19.74
CA ALA A 77 -13.67 5.07 20.07
C ALA A 77 -14.42 5.67 18.85
N HIS A 78 -14.34 5.04 17.68
CA HIS A 78 -14.89 5.52 16.41
C HIS A 78 -14.31 6.88 15.96
N GLU A 79 -13.06 7.18 16.32
CA GLU A 79 -12.34 8.36 15.87
C GLU A 79 -11.57 8.05 14.58
N VAL A 80 -11.37 9.07 13.74
CA VAL A 80 -10.51 8.97 12.56
C VAL A 80 -9.06 8.97 13.02
N THR A 81 -8.32 7.93 12.68
CA THR A 81 -6.93 7.76 13.12
C THR A 81 -5.94 8.34 12.12
N PRO A 82 -4.73 8.76 12.56
CA PRO A 82 -3.63 9.12 11.66
C PRO A 82 -3.26 7.99 10.67
N ASP A 83 -3.45 6.73 11.10
CA ASP A 83 -3.24 5.52 10.28
C ASP A 83 -4.17 5.50 9.06
N GLU A 84 -5.46 5.79 9.26
CA GLU A 84 -6.47 5.81 8.20
C GLU A 84 -6.18 6.91 7.18
N LEU A 85 -5.80 8.11 7.64
CA LEU A 85 -5.41 9.21 6.75
C LEU A 85 -4.17 8.85 5.91
N SER A 86 -3.22 8.15 6.52
CA SER A 86 -2.03 7.64 5.85
C SER A 86 -2.35 6.55 4.82
N ALA A 87 -3.30 5.67 5.12
CA ALA A 87 -3.79 4.66 4.20
C ALA A 87 -4.49 5.27 2.99
N ILE A 88 -5.32 6.31 3.20
CA ILE A 88 -5.95 7.07 2.12
C ILE A 88 -4.89 7.71 1.21
N ALA A 89 -3.92 8.42 1.79
CA ALA A 89 -2.86 9.08 1.02
C ALA A 89 -2.03 8.08 0.19
N PHE A 90 -1.80 6.87 0.73
CA PHE A 90 -1.13 5.81 -0.03
C PHE A 90 -2.00 5.28 -1.18
N ALA A 91 -3.28 5.02 -0.93
CA ALA A 91 -4.22 4.58 -1.96
C ALA A 91 -4.35 5.61 -3.09
N GLU A 92 -4.44 6.90 -2.76
CA GLU A 92 -4.46 7.99 -3.73
C GLU A 92 -3.17 8.04 -4.56
N ARG A 93 -2.00 7.86 -3.93
CA ARG A 93 -0.72 7.82 -4.63
C ARG A 93 -0.65 6.67 -5.63
N VAL A 94 -1.09 5.47 -5.23
CA VAL A 94 -1.14 4.29 -6.11
C VAL A 94 -2.13 4.52 -7.25
N ASN A 95 -3.35 4.98 -6.94
CA ASN A 95 -4.39 5.27 -7.91
C ASN A 95 -3.98 6.34 -8.92
N GLY A 96 -3.32 7.40 -8.45
CA GLY A 96 -2.80 8.49 -9.28
C GLY A 96 -1.72 8.02 -10.25
N HIS A 97 -0.89 7.04 -9.86
CA HIS A 97 0.08 6.44 -10.77
C HIS A 97 -0.57 5.61 -11.87
N ILE A 98 -1.58 4.79 -11.51
CA ILE A 98 -2.28 3.90 -12.44
C ILE A 98 -3.08 4.70 -13.46
N ASN A 99 -3.75 5.76 -13.00
CA ASN A 99 -4.67 6.55 -13.81
C ASN A 99 -4.06 7.85 -14.34
N ALA A 100 -2.75 8.09 -14.12
CA ALA A 100 -2.08 9.23 -14.72
C ALA A 100 -2.17 9.12 -16.25
N PRO A 101 -2.61 10.17 -16.97
CA PRO A 101 -2.60 10.15 -18.42
C PRO A 101 -1.16 9.94 -18.89
N SER A 102 -0.94 8.89 -19.67
CA SER A 102 0.34 8.56 -20.29
C SER A 102 0.78 9.68 -21.24
N GLY A 103 1.44 10.72 -20.74
CA GLY A 103 1.78 11.87 -21.59
C GLY A 103 2.44 13.10 -20.97
N THR A 104 2.69 13.17 -19.65
CA THR A 104 3.43 14.30 -19.06
C THR A 104 4.84 13.89 -18.61
N ASP A 105 5.63 13.33 -19.54
CA ASP A 105 7.09 13.39 -19.40
C ASP A 105 7.52 14.79 -19.89
N GLU A 106 7.41 15.79 -19.01
CA GLU A 106 7.82 17.18 -19.30
C GLU A 106 9.34 17.33 -19.50
N ARG A 107 10.11 16.24 -19.41
CA ARG A 107 11.56 16.24 -19.67
C ARG A 107 11.95 16.44 -21.15
N LEU A 108 10.98 16.50 -22.07
CA LEU A 108 11.24 16.73 -23.50
C LEU A 108 10.90 18.17 -23.99
N LYS A 109 10.58 19.10 -23.09
CA LYS A 109 10.29 20.51 -23.43
C LYS A 109 11.41 21.49 -23.05
N GLY A 110 12.66 21.06 -23.13
CA GLY A 110 13.80 21.93 -22.90
C GLY A 110 14.93 21.61 -23.87
N ASP A 111 14.72 21.95 -25.14
CA ASP A 111 15.77 22.22 -26.13
C ASP A 111 15.12 22.74 -27.43
N ARG A 112 14.78 24.04 -27.44
CA ARG A 112 14.69 24.87 -28.66
C ARG A 112 15.07 26.29 -28.32
#